data_AF-A0A3B9PLY6-F1
#
_entry.id   AF-A0A3B9PLY6-F1
#
_cell.length_a   1.000
_cell.length_b   1.000
_cell.length_c   1.000
_cell.angle_alpha   90.00
_cell.angle_beta   90.00
_cell.angle_gamma   90.00
#
_symmetry.space_group_name_H-M   'P 1'
#
loop_
_entity.id
_entity.type
_entity.pdbx_description
1 polymer ?
#
loop_
_entity_poly.entity_id
_entity_poly.type
_entity_poly.pdbx_seq_one_letter_code
_entity_poly.pdbx_strand_id
1 'polypeptide(L)'
;QIYRAVVELEIDKRYAFPADTTASILTSGLLGEQYVGLEAGADSAMLENGDRVLITQSAVVLEKLIGQFMFDRAADAPPAQ
;
A
#
# COMPACT_ATOMS: atom_id res chain seq x y z
N GLN A 1 -21.00 10.30 4.05
CA GLN A 1 -20.69 8.99 3.44
C GLN A 1 -19.22 9.01 3.04
N ILE A 2 -18.47 7.96 3.34
CA ILE A 2 -17.07 7.83 2.90
C ILE A 2 -17.12 7.03 1.61
N TYR A 3 -16.63 7.60 0.51
CA TYR A 3 -16.48 6.88 -0.75
C TYR A 3 -15.14 6.16 -0.74
N ARG A 4 -15.12 4.91 -1.19
CA ARG A 4 -13.89 4.14 -1.38
C ARG A 4 -13.73 3.86 -2.87
N ALA A 5 -12.52 4.07 -3.38
CA ALA A 5 -12.18 3.62 -4.72
C ALA A 5 -12.25 2.09 -4.77
N VAL A 6 -12.78 1.57 -5.87
CA VAL A 6 -12.79 0.14 -6.19
C VAL A 6 -11.94 -0.03 -7.44
N VAL A 7 -10.96 -0.93 -7.37
CA VAL A 7 -10.07 -1.25 -8.48
C VAL A 7 -10.31 -2.70 -8.85
N GLU A 8 -10.44 -2.95 -10.14
CA GLU A 8 -10.46 -4.30 -10.72
C GLU A 8 -9.10 -4.56 -11.37
N LEU A 9 -8.52 -5.72 -11.08
CA LEU A 9 -7.20 -6.11 -11.56
C LEU A 9 -7.35 -7.31 -12.49
N GLU A 10 -6.71 -7.26 -13.65
CA GLU A 10 -6.56 -8.43 -14.52
C GLU A 10 -5.17 -9.03 -14.28
N ILE A 11 -5.13 -10.29 -13.86
CA ILE A 11 -3.90 -11.01 -13.49
C ILE A 11 -3.76 -12.24 -14.39
N ASP A 12 -2.55 -12.46 -14.89
CA ASP A 12 -2.23 -13.64 -15.70
C ASP A 12 -2.40 -14.92 -14.86
N LYS A 13 -3.09 -15.92 -15.44
CA LYS A 13 -3.45 -17.18 -14.78
C LYS A 13 -2.27 -18.02 -14.30
N ARG A 14 -1.05 -17.73 -14.76
CA ARG A 14 0.18 -18.40 -14.29
C ARG A 14 0.52 -18.07 -12.84
N TYR A 15 -0.04 -17.00 -12.28
CA TYR A 15 0.15 -16.58 -10.91
C TYR A 15 -1.09 -16.88 -10.08
N ALA A 16 -0.92 -17.66 -9.02
CA ALA A 16 -1.96 -17.92 -8.03
C ALA A 16 -1.62 -17.18 -6.74
N PHE A 17 -2.65 -16.64 -6.08
CA PHE A 17 -2.51 -15.84 -4.87
C PHE A 17 -3.39 -16.45 -3.76
N PRO A 18 -2.84 -16.68 -2.55
CA PRO A 18 -3.63 -17.09 -1.39
C PRO A 18 -4.76 -16.11 -1.07
N ALA A 19 -5.83 -16.58 -0.43
CA ALA A 19 -6.99 -15.78 -0.04
C ALA A 19 -6.64 -14.63 0.93
N ASP A 20 -5.56 -14.77 1.69
CA ASP A 20 -5.01 -13.77 2.60
C ASP A 20 -3.93 -12.85 1.96
N THR A 21 -3.86 -12.82 0.63
CA THR A 21 -2.98 -11.89 -0.10
C THR A 21 -3.26 -10.43 0.29
N THR A 22 -2.21 -9.64 0.44
CA THR A 22 -2.29 -8.21 0.70
C THR A 22 -2.03 -7.42 -0.59
N ALA A 23 -2.86 -6.41 -0.87
CA ALA A 23 -2.65 -5.46 -1.96
C ALA A 23 -2.27 -4.07 -1.44
N SER A 24 -1.16 -3.54 -1.92
CA SER A 24 -0.60 -2.26 -1.47
C SER A 24 -0.39 -1.31 -2.64
N ILE A 25 -0.79 -0.05 -2.51
CA ILE A 25 -0.42 0.97 -3.51
C ILE A 25 0.97 1.48 -3.17
N LEU A 26 1.91 1.31 -4.10
CA LEU A 26 3.33 1.61 -3.96
C LEU A 26 3.75 2.65 -5.01
N THR A 27 4.89 3.29 -4.77
CA THR A 27 5.51 4.23 -5.71
C THR A 27 6.87 3.70 -6.12
N SER A 28 7.18 3.72 -7.42
CA SER A 28 8.48 3.34 -7.94
C SER A 28 9.55 4.36 -7.48
N GLY A 29 10.36 3.97 -6.50
CA GLY A 29 11.30 4.90 -5.86
C GLY A 29 10.57 6.03 -5.11
N LEU A 30 11.13 7.24 -5.15
CA LEU A 30 10.56 8.39 -4.42
C LEU A 30 9.50 9.15 -5.22
N LEU A 31 9.62 9.19 -6.55
CA LEU A 31 8.84 10.08 -7.43
C LEU A 31 8.39 9.41 -8.74
N GLY A 32 8.51 8.08 -8.83
CA GLY A 32 8.08 7.35 -10.01
C GLY A 32 6.57 7.17 -10.09
N GLU A 33 6.16 6.30 -10.99
CA GLU A 33 4.76 5.92 -11.15
C GLU A 33 4.24 5.09 -9.95
N GLN A 34 2.92 5.11 -9.77
CA GLN A 34 2.25 4.29 -8.77
C GLN A 34 1.88 2.93 -9.35
N TYR A 35 2.01 1.88 -8.54
CA TYR A 35 1.63 0.52 -8.90
C TYR A 35 1.01 -0.22 -7.72
N VAL A 36 0.31 -1.32 -8.00
CA VAL A 36 -0.22 -2.22 -6.96
C VAL A 36 0.78 -3.35 -6.75
N GLY A 37 1.32 -3.45 -5.54
CA GLY A 37 2.08 -4.62 -5.09
C GLY A 37 1.13 -5.65 -4.48
N LEU A 38 1.32 -6.92 -4.84
CA LEU A 38 0.62 -8.05 -4.25
C LEU A 38 1.62 -8.90 -3.46
N GLU A 39 1.34 -9.13 -2.18
CA GLU A 39 2.15 -9.97 -1.31
C GLU A 39 1.32 -11.19 -0.89
N ALA A 40 1.78 -12.37 -1.28
CA ALA A 40 1.10 -13.63 -0.95
C ALA A 40 1.19 -13.91 0.54
N GLY A 41 0.06 -14.29 1.14
CA GLY A 41 0.03 -14.81 2.49
C GLY A 41 0.32 -16.30 2.56
N ALA A 42 -0.22 -16.96 3.58
CA ALA A 42 0.03 -18.37 3.86
C ALA A 42 -1.24 -19.23 3.84
N ASP A 43 -2.39 -18.67 3.44
CA ASP A 43 -3.62 -19.44 3.33
C ASP A 43 -3.47 -20.55 2.27
N SER A 44 -4.09 -21.69 2.56
CA SER A 44 -4.23 -22.81 1.64
C SER A 44 -5.29 -22.56 0.55
N ALA A 45 -6.29 -21.72 0.84
CA ALA A 45 -7.28 -21.29 -0.13
C ALA A 45 -6.68 -20.25 -1.08
N MET A 46 -7.02 -20.33 -2.36
CA MET A 46 -6.55 -19.40 -3.40
C MET A 46 -7.69 -18.48 -3.82
N LEU A 47 -7.35 -17.26 -4.22
CA LEU A 47 -8.28 -16.33 -4.85
C LEU A 47 -8.69 -16.82 -6.23
N GLU A 48 -9.98 -16.72 -6.52
CA GLU A 48 -10.57 -17.04 -7.82
C GLU A 48 -10.96 -15.77 -8.59
N ASN A 49 -11.32 -15.94 -9.86
CA ASN A 49 -11.76 -14.83 -10.69
C ASN A 49 -13.04 -14.19 -10.14
N GLY A 50 -13.03 -12.88 -9.93
CA GLY A 50 -14.13 -12.13 -9.34
C GLY A 50 -14.09 -12.03 -7.81
N ASP A 51 -13.13 -12.69 -7.16
CA ASP A 51 -12.90 -12.51 -5.73
C ASP A 51 -12.33 -11.13 -5.41
N ARG A 52 -12.38 -10.78 -4.12
CA ARG A 52 -11.88 -9.51 -3.61
C ARG A 52 -10.71 -9.75 -2.67
N VAL A 53 -9.64 -9.00 -2.91
CA VAL A 53 -8.57 -8.86 -1.93
C VAL A 53 -9.11 -8.09 -0.72
N LEU A 54 -9.11 -8.73 0.45
CA LEU A 54 -9.69 -8.17 1.67
C LEU A 54 -8.71 -7.25 2.41
N ILE A 55 -7.42 -7.53 2.30
CA ILE A 55 -6.36 -6.80 3.00
C ILE A 55 -5.74 -5.81 2.02
N THR A 56 -6.04 -4.51 2.22
CA THR A 56 -5.54 -3.45 1.34
C THR A 56 -4.81 -2.37 2.13
N GLN A 57 -3.70 -1.87 1.58
CA GLN A 57 -2.93 -0.76 2.14
C GLN A 57 -2.88 0.41 1.15
N SER A 58 -3.19 1.59 1.67
CA SER A 58 -3.13 2.83 0.91
C SER A 58 -1.69 3.27 0.68
N ALA A 59 -1.46 4.00 -0.40
CA ALA A 59 -0.20 4.69 -0.61
C ALA A 59 0.08 5.67 0.53
N VAL A 60 1.35 5.80 0.89
CA VAL A 60 1.76 6.86 1.80
C VAL A 60 1.76 8.19 1.05
N VAL A 61 1.19 9.21 1.66
CA VAL A 61 1.18 10.58 1.14
C VAL A 61 2.53 11.22 1.45
N LEU A 62 3.33 11.52 0.42
CA LEU A 62 4.70 12.02 0.55
C LEU A 62 4.79 13.27 1.44
N GLU A 63 3.83 14.18 1.31
CA GLU A 63 3.73 15.40 2.10
C GLU A 63 3.62 15.11 3.60
N LYS A 64 2.92 14.04 3.98
CA LYS A 64 2.83 13.61 5.38
C LYS A 64 4.17 13.10 5.88
N LEU A 65 4.93 12.38 5.04
CA LEU A 65 6.27 11.90 5.41
C LEU A 65 7.26 13.05 5.59
N ILE A 66 7.26 14.02 4.67
CA ILE A 66 8.11 15.21 4.78
C ILE A 66 7.73 16.03 6.02
N GLY A 67 6.43 16.22 6.28
CA GLY A 67 5.94 16.92 7.46
C GLY A 67 6.39 16.24 8.77
N GLN A 68 6.23 14.92 8.86
CA GLN A 68 6.69 14.15 10.02
C GLN A 68 8.20 14.27 10.21
N PHE A 69 8.98 14.11 9.13
CA PHE A 69 10.43 14.22 9.18
C PHE A 69 10.92 15.60 9.64
N MET A 70 10.30 16.68 9.16
CA MET A 70 10.62 18.05 9.58
C MET A 70 10.26 18.29 11.05
N PHE A 71 9.12 17.76 11.51
CA PHE A 71 8.70 17.83 12.90
C PHE A 71 9.69 17.09 13.82
N ASP A 72 10.07 15.86 13.45
CA ASP A 72 11.03 15.05 14.22
C ASP A 72 12.39 15.78 14.34
N ARG A 73 12.85 16.43 13.25
CA ARG A 73 14.07 17.24 13.28
C ARG A 73 13.97 18.49 14.14
N ALA A 74 12.80 19.12 14.21
CA ALA A 74 12.58 20.27 15.08
C ALA A 74 12.48 19.87 16.56
N ALA A 75 11.92 18.70 16.86
CA ALA A 75 11.86 18.14 18.21
C ALA A 75 13.25 17.77 18.77
N ASP A 76 14.18 17.38 17.89
CA ASP A 76 15.57 17.08 18.25
C ASP A 76 16.44 18.34 18.43
N ALA A 77 15.95 19.54 18.13
CA ALA A 77 16.70 20.77 18.34
C ALA A 77 16.75 21.12 19.85
N PRO A 78 17.95 21.37 20.43
CA PRO A 78 18.03 21.83 21.79
C PRO A 78 17.25 23.15 21.94
N PRO A 79 16.56 23.38 23.07
CA PRO A 79 15.84 24.63 23.28
C PRO A 79 16.82 25.79 23.08
N ALA A 80 16.44 26.72 22.20
CA ALA A 80 17.20 27.94 21.98
C ALA A 80 17.35 28.66 23.33
N GLN A 81 18.60 28.81 23.79
CA GLN A 81 18.95 29.66 24.92
C GLN A 81 18.84 31.13 24.53
#